data_AF-A0A6N7I9A6-F1
#
_entry.id   AF-A0A6N7I9A6-F1
#
_cell.length_a   1.000
_cell.length_b   1.000
_cell.length_c   1.000
_cell.angle_alpha   90.00
_cell.angle_beta   90.00
_cell.angle_gamma   90.00
#
_symmetry.space_group_name_H-M   'P 1'
#
loop_
_entity.id
_entity.type
_entity.pdbx_description
1 polymer ?
#
loop_
_entity_poly.entity_id
_entity_poly.type
_entity_poly.pdbx_seq_one_letter_code
_entity_poly.pdbx_strand_id
1 'polypeptide(L)'
;MRGARSLAALAAAAVLSGCAGGGSEGPQAGSASRLAENTPAAPGPTPSPTLAEAGTVCGKVRTAADYPSEIVVRKGRVDCEEILRVFRGYYKELATNPHGLGGGGGYTIDGWECGATTAVQAEKTGRYATCTKGDVKVNAVRP
;
A
#
# COMPACT_ATOMS: atom_id res chain seq x y z
N MET A 1 47.43 14.31 20.36
CA MET A 1 47.25 13.07 21.14
C MET A 1 46.76 11.99 20.18
N ARG A 2 47.45 10.84 20.20
CA ARG A 2 47.26 9.69 19.32
C ARG A 2 46.00 8.91 19.73
N GLY A 3 45.26 8.38 18.76
CA GLY A 3 44.23 7.37 18.96
C GLY A 3 44.02 6.61 17.66
N ALA A 4 44.81 5.57 17.47
CA ALA A 4 44.93 4.82 16.22
C ALA A 4 44.21 3.47 16.32
N ARG A 5 43.63 3.06 15.17
CA ARG A 5 43.58 1.68 14.63
C ARG A 5 42.71 0.64 15.34
N SER A 6 41.81 0.03 14.58
CA SER A 6 41.92 -1.40 14.25
C SER A 6 41.15 -1.76 12.97
N LEU A 7 41.91 -2.24 11.98
CA LEU A 7 41.51 -2.95 10.76
C LEU A 7 41.89 -4.42 10.97
N ALA A 8 41.03 -5.36 10.58
CA ALA A 8 41.32 -6.75 10.15
C ALA A 8 40.00 -7.54 10.14
N ALA A 9 39.71 -8.54 9.30
CA ALA A 9 40.29 -9.09 8.08
C ALA A 9 39.26 -10.15 7.60
N LEU A 10 38.87 -10.18 6.32
CA LEU A 10 39.13 -11.25 5.34
C LEU A 10 38.91 -12.71 5.79
N ALA A 11 37.95 -13.38 5.14
CA ALA A 11 37.98 -14.78 4.69
C ALA A 11 36.68 -15.08 3.91
N ALA A 12 36.56 -15.89 2.88
CA ALA A 12 37.42 -16.46 1.85
C ALA A 12 36.45 -17.12 0.84
N ALA A 13 36.76 -17.10 -0.45
CA ALA A 13 35.95 -17.66 -1.54
C ALA A 13 36.21 -19.16 -1.79
N ALA A 14 35.23 -19.91 -2.34
CA ALA A 14 35.42 -21.07 -3.25
C ALA A 14 34.07 -21.75 -3.66
N VAL A 15 33.60 -21.66 -4.93
CA VAL A 15 33.52 -22.68 -6.04
C VAL A 15 32.73 -24.00 -5.74
N LEU A 16 31.94 -24.69 -6.60
CA LEU A 16 31.84 -24.92 -8.06
C LEU A 16 30.47 -25.59 -8.45
N SER A 17 30.05 -25.36 -9.70
CA SER A 17 29.40 -26.22 -10.72
C SER A 17 28.30 -27.28 -10.46
N GLY A 18 27.28 -27.27 -11.34
CA GLY A 18 26.50 -28.46 -11.73
C GLY A 18 25.46 -28.21 -12.84
N CYS A 19 25.76 -28.64 -14.08
CA CYS A 19 24.81 -28.78 -15.21
C CYS A 19 24.62 -30.27 -15.55
N ALA A 20 23.37 -30.71 -15.70
CA ALA A 20 22.89 -31.86 -16.51
C ALA A 20 21.35 -31.89 -16.34
N GLY A 21 20.47 -31.94 -17.34
CA GLY A 21 20.51 -32.68 -18.59
C GLY A 21 19.61 -33.93 -18.45
N GLY A 22 18.40 -33.91 -19.01
CA GLY A 22 17.52 -35.09 -19.01
C GLY A 22 16.11 -34.79 -19.53
N GLY A 23 15.90 -34.94 -20.84
CA GLY A 23 14.59 -35.01 -21.45
C GLY A 23 13.99 -36.41 -21.33
N SER A 24 12.66 -36.50 -21.48
CA SER A 24 11.94 -37.69 -21.93
C SER A 24 10.63 -37.23 -22.57
N GLU A 25 10.63 -37.15 -23.90
CA GLU A 25 9.43 -37.18 -24.73
C GLU A 25 8.78 -38.57 -24.64
N GLY A 26 7.47 -38.61 -24.43
CA GLY A 26 6.64 -39.80 -24.59
C GLY A 26 5.43 -39.46 -25.44
N PRO A 27 5.19 -40.13 -26.59
CA PRO A 27 4.03 -39.90 -27.43
C PRO A 27 2.90 -40.86 -27.04
N GLN A 28 1.70 -40.33 -26.83
CA GLN A 28 0.48 -41.12 -26.99
C GLN A 28 -0.56 -40.32 -27.78
N ALA A 29 -0.67 -40.70 -29.05
CA ALA A 29 -1.81 -40.43 -29.88
C ALA A 29 -2.98 -41.32 -29.42
N GLY A 30 -4.14 -40.71 -29.21
CA GLY A 30 -5.41 -41.37 -28.95
C GLY A 30 -6.54 -40.46 -29.40
N SER A 31 -7.03 -40.70 -30.61
CA SER A 31 -8.08 -39.93 -31.27
C SER A 31 -9.46 -40.11 -30.63
N ALA A 32 -10.21 -39.01 -30.69
CA ALA A 32 -11.62 -38.88 -31.10
C ALA A 32 -12.68 -38.59 -30.03
N SER A 33 -13.44 -37.53 -30.37
CA SER A 33 -14.85 -37.28 -30.07
C SER A 33 -15.22 -36.96 -28.62
N ARG A 34 -15.42 -35.66 -28.32
CA ARG A 34 -16.75 -35.04 -28.42
C ARG A 34 -16.62 -33.56 -28.79
N LEU A 35 -17.34 -33.15 -29.83
CA LEU A 35 -17.78 -31.76 -29.98
C LEU A 35 -18.69 -31.47 -28.77
N ALA A 36 -18.12 -30.90 -27.72
CA ALA A 36 -18.87 -30.15 -26.73
C ALA A 36 -18.61 -28.68 -27.07
N GLU A 37 -19.65 -28.08 -27.61
CA GLU A 37 -19.81 -26.65 -27.82
C GLU A 37 -19.40 -25.91 -26.54
N ASN A 38 -18.18 -25.36 -26.53
CA ASN A 38 -17.75 -24.40 -25.51
C ASN A 38 -18.47 -23.09 -25.79
N THR A 39 -19.75 -23.05 -25.45
CA THR A 39 -20.48 -21.80 -25.25
C THR A 39 -19.72 -21.01 -24.19
N PRO A 40 -19.19 -19.81 -24.50
CA PRO A 40 -18.59 -18.96 -23.48
C PRO A 40 -19.65 -18.70 -22.42
N ALA A 41 -19.40 -19.16 -21.19
CA ALA A 41 -20.21 -18.78 -20.05
C ALA A 41 -20.23 -17.25 -20.00
N ALA A 42 -21.43 -16.67 -20.04
CA ALA A 42 -21.62 -15.24 -19.89
C ALA A 42 -20.88 -14.79 -18.62
N PRO A 43 -20.17 -13.64 -18.64
CA PRO A 43 -19.55 -13.09 -17.43
C PRO A 43 -20.63 -12.97 -16.36
N GLY A 44 -20.48 -13.70 -15.25
CA GLY A 44 -21.34 -13.53 -14.09
C GLY A 44 -21.26 -12.06 -13.62
N PRO A 45 -22.33 -11.53 -13.00
CA PRO A 45 -22.32 -10.15 -12.52
C PRO A 45 -21.12 -9.93 -11.61
N THR A 46 -20.21 -9.06 -12.04
CA THR A 46 -19.07 -8.64 -11.20
C THR A 46 -19.66 -7.96 -9.96
N PRO A 47 -19.33 -8.40 -8.74
CA PRO A 47 -19.83 -7.75 -7.54
C PRO A 47 -19.38 -6.28 -7.58
N SER A 48 -20.34 -5.36 -7.54
CA SER A 48 -20.04 -3.95 -7.41
C SER A 48 -19.35 -3.72 -6.07
N PRO A 49 -18.23 -2.96 -6.03
CA PRO A 49 -17.55 -2.70 -4.77
C PRO A 49 -18.48 -1.98 -3.81
N THR A 50 -18.69 -2.57 -2.63
CA THR A 50 -19.46 -1.94 -1.56
C THR A 50 -18.65 -0.78 -1.00
N LEU A 51 -19.17 0.43 -1.14
CA LEU A 51 -18.54 1.62 -0.57
C LEU A 51 -18.69 1.63 0.96
N ALA A 52 -17.61 1.96 1.66
CA ALA A 52 -17.59 2.13 3.10
C ALA A 52 -18.28 3.44 3.50
N GLU A 53 -19.07 3.38 4.58
CA GLU A 53 -19.83 4.52 5.09
C GLU A 53 -19.11 5.21 6.26
N ALA A 54 -19.64 6.35 6.71
CA ALA A 54 -19.09 7.04 7.87
C ALA A 54 -19.07 6.13 9.12
N GLY A 55 -17.95 6.14 9.83
CA GLY A 55 -17.68 5.25 10.97
C GLY A 55 -16.91 3.98 10.59
N THR A 56 -16.85 3.60 9.32
CA THR A 56 -16.08 2.43 8.88
C THR A 56 -14.57 2.68 9.01
N VAL A 57 -13.87 1.68 9.57
CA VAL A 57 -12.40 1.60 9.56
C VAL A 57 -11.99 0.81 8.32
N CYS A 58 -11.33 1.48 7.37
CA CYS A 58 -10.91 0.86 6.10
C CYS A 58 -9.63 0.05 6.23
N GLY A 59 -8.81 0.30 7.25
CA GLY A 59 -7.57 -0.42 7.48
C GLY A 59 -6.50 0.44 8.15
N LYS A 60 -5.26 -0.04 8.11
CA LYS A 60 -4.10 0.61 8.75
C LYS A 60 -3.05 1.05 7.73
N VAL A 61 -2.39 2.16 8.03
CA VAL A 61 -1.22 2.68 7.30
C VAL A 61 -0.15 3.12 8.30
N ARG A 62 1.06 3.36 7.80
CA ARG A 62 2.14 4.00 8.57
C ARG A 62 2.25 5.47 8.17
N THR A 63 2.40 6.35 9.14
CA THR A 63 2.64 7.77 8.89
C THR A 63 4.08 8.00 8.37
N ALA A 64 4.38 9.21 7.91
CA ALA A 64 5.74 9.58 7.50
C ALA A 64 6.77 9.45 8.64
N ALA A 65 6.32 9.54 9.90
CA ALA A 65 7.14 9.33 11.09
C ALA A 65 7.09 7.87 11.61
N ASP A 66 6.64 6.93 10.78
CA ASP A 66 6.52 5.50 11.07
C ASP A 66 5.63 5.16 12.29
N TYR A 67 4.60 5.96 12.56
CA TYR A 67 3.56 5.60 13.52
C TYR A 67 2.42 4.82 12.85
N PRO A 68 1.82 3.81 13.50
CA PRO A 68 0.64 3.15 12.97
C PRO A 68 -0.58 4.09 13.04
N SER A 69 -1.45 4.03 12.05
CA SER A 69 -2.68 4.82 11.99
C SER A 69 -3.83 4.04 11.36
N GLU A 70 -5.03 4.20 11.90
CA GLU A 70 -6.28 3.68 11.33
C GLU A 70 -6.93 4.72 10.42
N ILE A 71 -7.42 4.26 9.27
CA ILE A 71 -8.11 5.09 8.29
C ILE A 71 -9.62 4.95 8.49
N VAL A 72 -10.26 6.03 8.91
CA VAL A 72 -11.66 6.04 9.33
C VAL A 72 -12.46 7.03 8.49
N VAL A 73 -13.51 6.54 7.84
CA VAL A 73 -14.45 7.38 7.09
C VAL A 73 -15.22 8.25 8.09
N ARG A 74 -15.24 9.56 7.87
CA ARG A 74 -15.94 10.51 8.77
C ARG A 74 -17.18 11.12 8.14
N LYS A 75 -17.21 11.28 6.82
CA LYS A 75 -18.36 11.78 6.07
C LYS A 75 -18.33 11.17 4.67
N GLY A 76 -19.52 10.91 4.12
CA GLY A 76 -19.68 10.38 2.78
C GLY A 76 -19.43 8.87 2.70
N ARG A 77 -19.23 8.38 1.48
CA ARG A 77 -18.91 6.99 1.20
C ARG A 77 -17.68 6.90 0.32
N VAL A 78 -16.83 5.91 0.54
CA VAL A 78 -15.56 5.75 -0.19
C VAL A 78 -15.21 4.29 -0.38
N ASP A 79 -14.47 3.98 -1.44
CA ASP A 79 -13.83 2.69 -1.58
C ASP A 79 -12.64 2.60 -0.62
N CYS A 80 -12.58 1.54 0.21
CA CYS A 80 -11.52 1.41 1.20
C CYS A 80 -10.14 1.18 0.57
N GLU A 81 -10.06 0.53 -0.58
CA GLU A 81 -8.80 0.33 -1.28
C GLU A 81 -8.28 1.66 -1.86
N GLU A 82 -9.16 2.46 -2.48
CA GLU A 82 -8.83 3.79 -2.98
C GLU A 82 -8.22 4.64 -1.85
N ILE A 83 -8.94 4.78 -0.73
CA ILE A 83 -8.51 5.70 0.33
C ILE A 83 -7.23 5.23 1.03
N LEU A 84 -7.02 3.91 1.15
CA LEU A 84 -5.75 3.38 1.66
C LEU A 84 -4.58 3.70 0.73
N ARG A 85 -4.76 3.64 -0.60
CA ARG A 85 -3.73 4.08 -1.56
C ARG A 85 -3.43 5.56 -1.42
N VAL A 86 -4.48 6.39 -1.30
CA VAL A 86 -4.37 7.84 -1.11
C VAL A 86 -3.54 8.18 0.13
N PHE A 87 -3.84 7.59 1.30
CA PHE A 87 -3.09 7.86 2.53
C PHE A 87 -1.63 7.38 2.45
N ARG A 88 -1.36 6.24 1.80
CA ARG A 88 0.01 5.77 1.57
C ARG A 88 0.79 6.73 0.68
N GLY A 89 0.16 7.21 -0.41
CA GLY A 89 0.74 8.22 -1.30
C GLY A 89 1.05 9.52 -0.55
N TYR A 90 0.08 10.02 0.21
CA TYR A 90 0.24 11.22 1.04
C TYR A 90 1.43 11.12 2.01
N TYR A 91 1.52 10.02 2.78
CA TYR A 91 2.62 9.86 3.73
C TYR A 91 3.97 9.62 3.06
N LYS A 92 3.99 9.03 1.86
CA LYS A 92 5.20 8.92 1.04
C LYS A 92 5.70 10.31 0.62
N GLU A 93 4.82 11.15 0.09
CA GLU A 93 5.17 12.52 -0.31
C GLU A 93 5.67 13.34 0.87
N LEU A 94 5.01 13.22 2.03
CA LEU A 94 5.42 13.90 3.25
C LEU A 94 6.80 13.44 3.75
N ALA A 95 7.16 12.17 3.56
CA ALA A 95 8.47 11.64 3.94
C ALA A 95 9.60 12.09 3.01
N THR A 96 9.33 12.24 1.70
CA THR A 96 10.34 12.62 0.71
C THR A 96 10.52 14.14 0.57
N ASN A 97 9.51 14.93 0.94
CA ASN A 97 9.52 16.39 0.81
C ASN A 97 9.38 17.08 2.18
N PRO A 98 10.45 17.10 2.99
CA PRO A 98 10.45 17.68 4.33
C PRO A 98 10.41 19.22 4.36
N HIS A 99 10.44 19.92 3.23
CA HIS A 99 10.37 21.40 3.23
C HIS A 99 9.06 21.98 3.78
N GLY A 100 8.08 21.14 4.13
CA GLY A 100 6.86 21.48 4.89
C GLY A 100 6.93 21.24 6.41
N LEU A 101 8.11 20.93 6.99
CA LEU A 101 8.35 20.55 8.40
C LEU A 101 8.10 21.64 9.46
N GLY A 102 7.25 22.63 9.18
CA GLY A 102 6.68 23.54 10.17
C GLY A 102 5.17 23.68 10.11
N GLY A 103 4.51 23.18 9.05
CA GLY A 103 3.15 23.60 8.69
C GLY A 103 2.20 22.49 8.23
N GLY A 104 2.55 21.21 8.41
CA GLY A 104 1.62 20.11 8.16
C GLY A 104 1.27 19.91 6.68
N GLY A 105 2.31 19.85 5.83
CA GLY A 105 2.25 19.83 4.37
C GLY A 105 0.99 19.22 3.77
N GLY A 106 0.25 20.05 3.03
CA GLY A 106 -0.91 19.62 2.25
C GLY A 106 -0.48 19.10 0.88
N TYR A 107 -0.99 17.95 0.47
CA TYR A 107 -0.73 17.37 -0.85
C TYR A 107 -2.03 16.90 -1.47
N THR A 108 -2.14 17.05 -2.79
CA THR A 108 -3.24 16.47 -3.56
C THR A 108 -2.81 15.13 -4.13
N ILE A 109 -3.50 14.05 -3.74
CA ILE A 109 -3.22 12.67 -4.18
C ILE A 109 -4.48 12.12 -4.83
N ASP A 110 -4.45 11.76 -6.11
CA ASP A 110 -5.60 11.19 -6.84
C ASP A 110 -6.90 12.04 -6.72
N GLY A 111 -6.74 13.36 -6.67
CA GLY A 111 -7.82 14.34 -6.50
C GLY A 111 -8.33 14.48 -5.06
N TRP A 112 -7.66 13.86 -4.08
CA TRP A 112 -7.90 14.07 -2.65
C TRP A 112 -6.97 15.13 -2.10
N GLU A 113 -7.52 16.13 -1.44
CA GLU A 113 -6.75 17.10 -0.67
C GLU A 113 -6.45 16.52 0.70
N CYS A 114 -5.19 16.19 0.94
CA CYS A 114 -4.73 15.61 2.19
C CYS A 114 -3.85 16.60 2.94
N GLY A 115 -4.02 16.69 4.26
CA GLY A 115 -3.20 17.57 5.09
C GLY A 115 -2.99 17.01 6.49
N ALA A 116 -1.83 17.34 7.07
CA ALA A 116 -1.49 16.91 8.42
C ALA A 116 -2.27 17.74 9.42
N THR A 117 -2.65 17.11 10.51
CA THR A 117 -3.16 17.82 11.68
C THR A 117 -1.97 18.40 12.46
N THR A 118 -2.11 19.60 13.03
CA THR A 118 -1.06 20.18 13.87
C THR A 118 -0.75 19.28 15.07
N ALA A 119 0.47 19.32 15.59
CA ALA A 119 0.88 18.49 16.73
C ALA A 119 -0.10 18.62 17.92
N VAL A 120 -0.45 19.86 18.29
CA VAL A 120 -1.41 20.15 19.38
C VAL A 120 -2.78 19.52 19.12
N GLN A 121 -3.28 19.58 17.89
CA GLN A 121 -4.58 18.98 17.54
C GLN A 121 -4.49 17.45 17.48
N ALA A 122 -3.37 16.90 17.03
CA ALA A 122 -3.13 15.46 17.02
C ALA A 122 -3.05 14.89 18.45
N GLU A 123 -2.46 15.62 19.39
CA GLU A 123 -2.45 15.26 20.81
C GLU A 123 -3.86 15.29 21.42
N LYS A 124 -4.64 16.33 21.13
CA LYS A 124 -6.01 16.50 21.67
C LYS A 124 -7.01 15.51 21.09
N THR A 125 -6.92 15.21 19.80
CA THR A 125 -7.97 14.48 19.07
C THR A 125 -7.55 13.09 18.62
N GLY A 126 -6.26 12.74 18.71
CA GLY A 126 -5.70 11.53 18.13
C GLY A 126 -5.68 11.52 16.59
N ARG A 127 -6.06 12.61 15.92
CA ARG A 127 -6.09 12.70 14.46
C ARG A 127 -4.75 13.13 13.90
N TYR A 128 -4.18 12.34 13.00
CA TYR A 128 -2.90 12.62 12.37
C TYR A 128 -3.04 13.37 11.04
N ALA A 129 -4.03 13.02 10.23
CA ALA A 129 -4.27 13.67 8.94
C ALA A 129 -5.75 13.59 8.54
N THR A 130 -6.14 14.44 7.61
CA THR A 130 -7.44 14.41 6.95
C THR A 130 -7.25 14.49 5.45
N CYS A 131 -7.99 13.66 4.72
CA CYS A 131 -8.13 13.74 3.28
C CYS A 131 -9.60 14.03 2.93
N THR A 132 -9.81 14.95 1.98
CA THR A 132 -11.15 15.33 1.49
C THR A 132 -11.22 15.29 -0.03
N LYS A 133 -12.38 14.86 -0.55
CA LYS A 133 -12.73 14.89 -1.97
C LYS A 133 -14.23 15.13 -2.10
N GLY A 134 -14.60 16.33 -2.57
CA GLY A 134 -16.00 16.79 -2.53
C GLY A 134 -16.57 16.72 -1.11
N ASP A 135 -17.69 16.01 -0.94
CA ASP A 135 -18.34 15.82 0.36
C ASP A 135 -17.76 14.69 1.22
N VAL A 136 -16.80 13.94 0.69
CA VAL A 136 -16.20 12.80 1.40
C VAL A 136 -15.03 13.28 2.26
N LYS A 137 -15.01 12.85 3.53
CA LYS A 137 -13.96 13.17 4.49
C LYS A 137 -13.51 11.91 5.20
N VAL A 138 -12.21 11.68 5.19
CA VAL A 138 -11.60 10.52 5.84
C VAL A 138 -10.42 10.98 6.68
N ASN A 139 -10.28 10.42 7.87
CA ASN A 139 -9.21 10.76 8.79
C ASN A 139 -8.26 9.58 8.97
N ALA A 140 -6.98 9.87 9.05
CA ALA A 140 -6.00 9.02 9.69
C ALA A 140 -5.98 9.34 11.19
N VAL A 141 -6.27 8.36 12.03
CA VAL A 141 -6.30 8.50 13.49
C VAL A 141 -5.35 7.52 14.16
N ARG A 142 -5.00 7.82 15.41
CA ARG A 142 -4.37 6.87 16.31
C ARG A 142 -5.27 5.64 16.45
N PRO A 143 -4.72 4.42 16.33
CA PRO A 143 -5.43 3.19 16.65
C PRO A 143 -5.96 3.17 18.09
#